data_AF-A0A2E3FGE9-F1
#
_entry.id   AF-A0A2E3FGE9-F1
#
_cell.length_a   1.000
_cell.length_b   1.000
_cell.length_c   1.000
_cell.angle_alpha   90.00
_cell.angle_beta   90.00
_cell.angle_gamma   90.00
#
_symmetry.space_group_name_H-M   'P 1'
#
loop_
_entity.id
_entity.type
_entity.pdbx_description
1 polymer ?
#
loop_
_entity_poly.entity_id
_entity_poly.type
_entity_poly.pdbx_seq_one_letter_code
_entity_poly.pdbx_strand_id
1 'polypeptide(L)' 'MPKMQTAQPARKVYGSTAAAAFASVLILLVERMSAAPLPDGLDTAIMTLVVFAAGYFIPPAAIDQVIETPLRTGDT' A
#
# COMPACT_ATOMS: atom_id res chain seq x y z
N MET A 1 -12.24 13.33 14.00
CA MET A 1 -11.59 12.71 12.82
C MET A 1 -12.49 11.61 12.29
N PRO A 2 -12.56 11.38 10.98
CA PRO A 2 -13.34 10.29 10.41
C PRO A 2 -12.90 8.96 11.01
N LYS A 3 -13.85 8.16 11.51
CA LYS A 3 -13.59 6.85 12.11
C LYS A 3 -13.85 5.78 11.07
N MET A 4 -12.91 4.85 10.87
CA MET A 4 -13.13 3.71 9.98
C MET A 4 -14.22 2.78 10.54
N GLN A 5 -14.99 2.14 9.66
CA GLN A 5 -16.04 1.19 10.03
C GLN A 5 -15.45 -0.05 10.72
N THR A 6 -14.25 -0.47 10.33
CA THR A 6 -13.55 -1.61 10.94
C THR A 6 -12.20 -1.17 11.51
N ALA A 7 -11.67 -1.96 12.44
CA ALA A 7 -10.32 -1.78 12.98
C ALA A 7 -9.23 -2.42 12.10
N GLN A 8 -9.60 -2.96 10.93
CA GLN A 8 -8.66 -3.59 10.01
C GLN A 8 -7.98 -2.51 9.15
N PRO A 9 -6.68 -2.68 8.82
CA PRO A 9 -6.03 -1.88 7.79
C PRO A 9 -6.83 -1.90 6.48
N ALA A 10 -6.84 -0.76 5.77
CA ALA A 10 -7.51 -0.68 4.49
C ALA A 10 -6.92 -1.71 3.49
N ARG A 11 -7.73 -2.23 2.56
CA ARG A 11 -7.31 -3.22 1.55
C ARG A 11 -6.06 -2.81 0.78
N LYS A 12 -5.93 -1.53 0.45
CA LYS A 12 -4.74 -0.99 -0.23
C LYS A 12 -3.46 -1.14 0.60
N VAL A 13 -3.54 -1.11 1.93
CA VAL A 13 -2.39 -1.32 2.83
C VAL A 13 -1.93 -2.77 2.73
N TYR A 14 -2.86 -3.73 2.84
CA TYR A 14 -2.52 -5.15 2.63
C TYR A 14 -1.89 -5.41 1.26
N GLY A 15 -2.48 -4.81 0.22
CA GLY A 15 -1.96 -4.90 -1.14
C GLY A 15 -0.56 -4.31 -1.31
N SER A 16 -0.32 -3.13 -0.74
CA SER A 16 0.98 -2.47 -0.74
C SER A 16 2.03 -3.30 -0.01
N THR A 17 1.68 -3.92 1.12
CA THR A 17 2.56 -4.81 1.87
C THR A 17 2.91 -6.07 1.09
N ALA A 18 1.94 -6.69 0.43
CA ALA A 18 2.18 -7.85 -0.43
C ALA A 18 3.09 -7.49 -1.62
N ALA A 19 2.87 -6.32 -2.23
CA ALA A 19 3.72 -5.82 -3.31
C ALA A 19 5.14 -5.50 -2.85
N ALA A 20 5.31 -4.94 -1.64
CA ALA A 20 6.62 -4.73 -1.03
C ALA A 20 7.38 -6.06 -0.87
N ALA A 21 6.73 -7.09 -0.31
CA ALA A 21 7.33 -8.41 -0.16
C ALA A 21 7.73 -9.01 -1.51
N PHE A 22 6.86 -8.87 -2.53
CA PHE A 22 7.17 -9.32 -3.88
C PHE A 22 8.36 -8.56 -4.49
N ALA A 23 8.42 -7.24 -4.34
CA ALA A 23 9.54 -6.43 -4.81
C ALA A 23 10.87 -6.83 -4.15
N SER A 24 10.89 -7.10 -2.85
CA SER A 24 12.09 -7.59 -2.16
C SER A 24 12.59 -8.92 -2.71
N VAL A 25 11.69 -9.87 -3.00
CA VAL A 25 12.06 -11.15 -3.63
C VAL A 25 12.61 -10.93 -5.04
N LEU A 26 12.00 -10.02 -5.80
CA LEU A 26 12.42 -9.71 -7.17
C LEU A 26 13.80 -9.05 -7.20
N ILE A 27 14.06 -8.11 -6.30
CA ILE A 27 15.39 -7.49 -6.11
C ILE A 27 16.44 -8.56 -5.81
N LEU A 28 16.16 -9.44 -4.84
CA LEU A 28 17.05 -10.55 -4.49
C LEU A 28 17.34 -11.46 -5.69
N LEU A 29 16.32 -11.78 -6.48
CA LEU A 29 16.48 -12.63 -7.67
C LEU A 29 17.39 -11.95 -8.71
N VAL A 30 17.22 -10.65 -8.95
CA VAL A 30 18.02 -9.88 -9.91
C VAL A 30 19.49 -9.84 -9.50
N GLU A 31 19.80 -9.61 -8.22
CA GLU A 31 21.18 -9.65 -7.72
C GLU A 31 21.81 -11.04 -7.88
N ARG A 32 21.03 -12.09 -7.61
CA ARG A 32 21.51 -13.48 -7.77
C ARG A 32 21.76 -13.85 -9.23
N MET A 33 20.91 -13.40 -10.15
CA MET A 33 21.05 -13.69 -11.57
C MET A 33 22.16 -12.88 -12.24
N SER A 34 22.34 -11.62 -11.84
CA SER A 34 23.37 -10.74 -12.40
C SER A 34 24.75 -10.98 -11.80
N ALA A 35 24.85 -11.73 -10.69
CA ALA A 35 26.07 -11.94 -9.91
C ALA A 35 26.79 -10.63 -9.53
N ALA A 36 26.05 -9.51 -9.52
CA ALA A 36 26.52 -8.18 -9.21
C ALA A 36 25.50 -7.50 -8.29
N PRO A 37 25.96 -6.66 -7.35
CA PRO A 37 25.04 -5.84 -6.57
C PRO A 37 24.32 -4.85 -7.48
N LEU A 38 23.07 -4.53 -7.14
CA LEU A 38 22.35 -3.45 -7.81
C LEU A 38 23.07 -2.11 -7.57
N PRO A 39 23.04 -1.19 -8.55
CA PRO A 39 23.52 0.18 -8.35
C PRO A 39 22.82 0.86 -7.17
N ASP A 40 23.57 1.64 -6.40
CA ASP A 40 23.07 2.37 -5.23
C ASP A 40 21.78 3.15 -5.55
N GLY A 41 20.72 2.90 -4.77
CA GLY A 41 19.43 3.57 -4.89
C GLY A 41 18.46 2.97 -5.90
N LEU A 42 18.89 2.03 -6.75
CA LEU A 42 17.98 1.35 -7.68
C LEU A 42 16.99 0.43 -6.94
N ASP A 43 17.45 -0.22 -5.88
CA ASP A 43 16.63 -1.01 -4.96
C ASP A 43 15.46 -0.20 -4.37
N THR A 44 15.77 1.02 -3.91
CA THR A 44 14.83 1.95 -3.30
C THR A 44 13.84 2.47 -4.34
N ALA A 45 14.31 2.77 -5.54
CA ALA A 45 13.47 3.20 -6.66
C ALA A 45 12.48 2.10 -7.05
N ILE A 46 12.94 0.86 -7.21
CA ILE A 46 12.09 -0.30 -7.54
C ILE A 46 11.04 -0.50 -6.44
N MET A 47 11.47 -0.51 -5.17
CA MET A 47 10.58 -0.70 -4.03
C MET A 47 9.49 0.40 -3.99
N THR A 48 9.88 1.65 -4.15
CA THR A 48 8.95 2.79 -4.12
C THR A 48 7.93 2.70 -5.25
N LEU A 49 8.36 2.41 -6.48
CA LEU A 49 7.46 2.31 -7.63
C LEU A 49 6.47 1.15 -7.48
N VAL A 50 6.92 -0.03 -7.03
CA VAL A 50 6.06 -1.20 -6.87
C VAL A 50 5.02 -0.97 -5.76
N VAL A 51 5.45 -0.47 -4.60
CA VAL A 51 4.55 -0.19 -3.47
C VAL A 51 3.56 0.92 -3.83
N PHE A 52 4.02 1.98 -4.48
CA PHE A 52 3.16 3.07 -4.94
C PHE A 52 2.12 2.57 -5.96
N ALA A 53 2.55 1.81 -6.98
CA ALA A 53 1.65 1.28 -8.00
C ALA A 53 0.59 0.36 -7.36
N ALA A 54 0.98 -0.53 -6.46
CA ALA A 54 0.04 -1.41 -5.76
C ALA A 54 -0.96 -0.62 -4.91
N GLY A 55 -0.49 0.37 -4.13
CA GLY A 55 -1.35 1.21 -3.32
C GLY A 55 -2.31 2.07 -4.15
N TYR A 56 -1.89 2.51 -5.35
CA TYR A 56 -2.68 3.35 -6.24
C TYR A 56 -3.76 2.57 -7.00
N PHE A 57 -3.42 1.39 -7.52
CA PHE A 57 -4.35 0.60 -8.35
C PHE A 57 -5.27 -0.33 -7.57
N ILE A 58 -5.02 -0.59 -6.30
CA ILE A 58 -5.89 -1.44 -5.49
C ILE A 58 -7.08 -0.62 -4.99
N PRO A 59 -8.31 -0.90 -5.48
CA PRO A 59 -9.47 -0.14 -5.07
C PRO A 59 -9.80 -0.41 -3.60
N PRO A 60 -10.37 0.58 -2.89
CA PRO A 60 -10.83 0.40 -1.52
C PRO A 60 -11.93 -0.68 -1.46
N ALA A 61 -11.92 -1.47 -0.39
CA ALA A 61 -13.00 -2.40 -0.09
C ALA A 61 -14.19 -1.69 0.55
N ALA A 62 -15.37 -2.32 0.52
CA ALA A 62 -16.54 -1.83 1.25
C ALA A 62 -16.26 -1.65 2.75
N ILE A 63 -15.41 -2.51 3.33
CA ILE A 63 -15.00 -2.45 4.75
C ILE A 63 -14.03 -1.30 5.08
N ASP A 64 -13.45 -0.66 4.06
CA ASP A 64 -12.49 0.43 4.23
C ASP A 64 -13.20 1.79 4.41
N GLN A 65 -14.53 1.80 4.41
CA GLN A 65 -15.32 3.02 4.52
C GLN A 65 -15.22 3.65 5.92
N VAL A 66 -15.50 4.95 5.97
CA VAL A 66 -15.62 5.70 7.21
C VAL A 66 -17.07 5.69 7.69
N ILE A 67 -17.27 5.76 9.00
CA ILE A 67 -18.56 5.99 9.61
C ILE A 67 -18.95 7.43 9.27
N GLU A 68 -19.95 7.58 8.40
CA GLU A 68 -20.56 8.88 8.13
C GLU A 68 -21.21 9.36 9.43
N THR A 69 -20.57 10.34 10.07
CA THR A 69 -21.20 11.03 11.20
C THR A 69 -22.15 12.05 10.58
N PRO A 70 -23.48 11.93 10.74
CA PRO A 70 -24.39 12.96 10.25
C PRO A 70 -23.96 14.29 10.88
N LEU A 71 -23.79 15.31 10.05
CA LEU A 71 -23.68 16.68 10.55
C LEU A 71 -24.92 16.89 11.41
N ARG A 72 -24.73 17.23 12.70
CA ARG A 72 -25.83 17.62 13.58
C ARG A 72 -26.52 18.80 12.90
N THR A 73 -27.58 18.55 12.15
CA THR A 73 -28.60 19.55 11.81
C THR A 73 -29.27 19.89 13.12
N GLY A 74 -28.62 20.78 13.87
CA GLY A 74 -29.17 21.38 15.05
C GLY A 74 -30.29 22.32 14.66
N ASP A 75 -31.47 22.02 15.20
CA ASP A 75 -32.25 22.94 16.01
C ASP A 75 -32.59 24.29 15.36
N THR A 76 -33.73 24.31 14.67
CA THR A 76 -34.70 25.43 14.75
C THR A 76 -36.07 24.86 15.06
#